data_AF-T0YI89-F1
#
_entry.id   AF-T0YI89-F1
#
_cell.length_a   1.000
_cell.length_b   1.000
_cell.length_c   1.000
_cell.angle_alpha   90.00
_cell.angle_beta   90.00
_cell.angle_gamma   90.00
#
_symmetry.space_group_name_H-M   'P 1'
#
loop_
_entity.id
_entity.type
_entity.pdbx_description
1 polymer ?
#
loop_
_entity_poly.entity_id
_entity_poly.type
_entity_poly.pdbx_seq_one_letter_code
_entity_poly.pdbx_strand_id
1 'polypeptide(L)'
;VCPLVTKVHHEVKTRANKGFEIIYIGHHGHDEALGTKAVAPENVKLIETIAELEDLTIESESVALIAQTTLALDEWREMADRASELYPSLWMPGKSDLCFATTNRQSAIRHLAPLAQTTIIIGSQNSSNTIALEKVAKKVTDARVLRVNSASELPDD
;
A
#
# COMPACT_ATOMS: atom_id res chain seq x y z
N VAL A 1 -4.47 -3.68 17.41
CA VAL A 1 -4.24 -3.02 16.09
C VAL A 1 -3.25 -1.89 16.27
N CYS A 2 -2.29 -1.72 15.35
CA CYS A 2 -1.31 -0.63 15.35
C CYS A 2 -2.02 0.75 15.37
N PRO A 3 -1.56 1.75 16.13
CA PRO A 3 -2.21 3.07 16.17
C PRO A 3 -2.35 3.75 14.80
N LEU A 4 -1.42 3.50 13.87
CA LEU A 4 -1.47 4.06 12.52
C LEU A 4 -2.52 3.38 11.64
N VAL A 5 -2.82 2.11 11.88
CA VAL A 5 -3.97 1.42 11.27
C VAL A 5 -5.28 1.92 11.88
N THR A 6 -5.30 2.17 13.19
CA THR A 6 -6.48 2.78 13.85
C THR A 6 -6.80 4.18 13.30
N LYS A 7 -5.78 4.97 12.93
CA LYS A 7 -5.97 6.25 12.21
C LYS A 7 -6.72 6.03 10.89
N VAL A 8 -6.28 5.08 10.07
CA VAL A 8 -6.93 4.72 8.80
C VAL A 8 -8.39 4.31 9.04
N HIS A 9 -8.65 3.45 10.04
CA HIS A 9 -10.02 3.07 10.41
C HIS A 9 -10.89 4.28 10.81
N HIS A 10 -10.32 5.25 11.53
CA HIS A 10 -11.04 6.46 11.91
C HIS A 10 -11.36 7.35 10.71
N GLU A 11 -10.44 7.48 9.76
CA GLU A 11 -10.65 8.23 8.51
C GLU A 11 -11.76 7.58 7.68
N VAL A 12 -11.70 6.25 7.48
CA VAL A 12 -12.75 5.48 6.80
C VAL A 12 -14.12 5.73 7.43
N LYS A 13 -14.25 5.53 8.75
CA LYS A 13 -15.51 5.74 9.47
C LYS A 13 -16.02 7.17 9.32
N THR A 14 -15.12 8.15 9.42
CA THR A 14 -15.48 9.57 9.32
C THR A 14 -15.94 9.95 7.92
N ARG A 15 -15.32 9.41 6.87
CA ARG A 15 -15.70 9.65 5.47
C ARG A 15 -17.02 8.97 5.12
N ALA A 16 -17.19 7.71 5.52
CA ALA A 16 -18.44 6.97 5.33
C ALA A 16 -19.63 7.73 5.97
N ASN A 17 -19.48 8.21 7.20
CA ASN A 17 -20.50 9.02 7.89
C ASN A 17 -20.82 10.36 7.19
N LYS A 18 -19.96 10.82 6.27
CA LYS A 18 -20.17 12.02 5.46
C LYS A 18 -20.70 11.71 4.06
N GLY A 19 -21.04 10.45 3.76
CA GLY A 19 -21.59 10.03 2.47
C GLY A 19 -20.53 9.79 1.39
N PHE A 20 -19.26 9.66 1.76
CA PHE A 20 -18.22 9.34 0.79
C PHE A 20 -18.30 7.86 0.37
N GLU A 21 -18.08 7.59 -0.90
CA GLU A 21 -17.52 6.30 -1.32
C GLU A 21 -16.00 6.34 -1.18
N ILE A 22 -15.45 5.26 -0.67
CA ILE A 22 -14.05 5.16 -0.26
C ILE A 22 -13.39 4.11 -1.15
N ILE A 23 -12.47 4.57 -1.98
CA ILE A 23 -11.53 3.72 -2.70
C ILE A 23 -10.39 3.43 -1.72
N TYR A 24 -10.30 2.17 -1.31
CA TYR A 24 -9.24 1.72 -0.42
C TYR A 24 -8.22 0.89 -1.19
N ILE A 25 -6.99 1.40 -1.28
CA ILE A 25 -5.89 0.73 -1.97
C ILE A 25 -5.21 -0.22 -0.99
N GLY A 26 -5.24 -1.52 -1.28
CA GLY A 26 -4.64 -2.53 -0.42
C GLY A 26 -4.55 -3.88 -1.11
N HIS A 27 -3.74 -4.78 -0.55
CA HIS A 27 -3.63 -6.13 -1.09
C HIS A 27 -4.85 -6.97 -0.72
N HIS A 28 -5.45 -7.64 -1.70
CA HIS A 28 -6.58 -8.54 -1.48
C HIS A 28 -6.19 -9.65 -0.49
N GLY A 29 -7.08 -9.96 0.45
CA GLY A 29 -6.87 -11.02 1.45
C GLY A 29 -5.92 -10.66 2.61
N HIS A 30 -5.31 -9.46 2.64
CA HIS A 30 -4.49 -9.04 3.76
C HIS A 30 -5.34 -8.64 4.98
N ASP A 31 -4.96 -9.05 6.20
CA ASP A 31 -5.72 -8.81 7.43
C ASP A 31 -6.06 -7.32 7.66
N GLU A 32 -5.10 -6.43 7.39
CA GLU A 32 -5.31 -4.97 7.47
C GLU A 32 -6.36 -4.48 6.48
N ALA A 33 -6.38 -5.03 5.26
CA ALA A 33 -7.32 -4.63 4.23
C ALA A 33 -8.73 -5.12 4.55
N LEU A 34 -8.86 -6.37 5.00
CA LEU A 34 -10.11 -6.93 5.50
C LEU A 34 -10.65 -6.13 6.68
N GLY A 35 -9.78 -5.82 7.66
CA GLY A 35 -10.13 -5.03 8.83
C GLY A 35 -10.58 -3.61 8.48
N THR A 36 -9.91 -2.96 7.54
CA THR A 36 -10.26 -1.61 7.10
C THR A 36 -11.59 -1.58 6.34
N LYS A 37 -11.80 -2.52 5.41
CA LYS A 37 -13.08 -2.67 4.68
C LYS A 37 -14.25 -2.92 5.64
N ALA A 38 -14.04 -3.75 6.67
CA ALA A 38 -15.07 -4.08 7.65
C ALA A 38 -15.54 -2.88 8.50
N VAL A 39 -14.81 -1.76 8.53
CA VAL A 39 -15.23 -0.55 9.24
C VAL A 39 -16.46 0.10 8.60
N ALA A 40 -16.56 0.07 7.27
CA ALA A 40 -17.66 0.65 6.51
C ALA A 40 -17.87 -0.15 5.20
N PRO A 41 -18.37 -1.40 5.29
CA PRO A 41 -18.37 -2.34 4.16
C PRO A 41 -19.16 -1.86 2.95
N GLU A 42 -20.23 -1.10 3.16
CA GLU A 42 -21.07 -0.54 2.09
C GLU A 42 -20.41 0.63 1.37
N ASN A 43 -19.49 1.34 2.02
CA ASN A 43 -18.82 2.52 1.48
C ASN A 43 -17.44 2.22 0.91
N VAL A 44 -16.81 1.10 1.29
CA VAL A 44 -15.42 0.81 0.93
C VAL A 44 -15.34 -0.15 -0.26
N LYS A 45 -14.73 0.34 -1.35
CA LYS A 45 -14.28 -0.45 -2.49
C LYS A 45 -12.79 -0.75 -2.32
N LEU A 46 -12.45 -2.01 -2.01
CA LEU A 46 -11.07 -2.47 -1.95
C LEU A 46 -10.58 -2.77 -3.37
N ILE A 47 -9.48 -2.15 -3.77
CA ILE A 47 -8.80 -2.42 -5.04
C ILE A 47 -7.29 -2.55 -4.84
N GLU A 48 -6.64 -3.27 -5.74
CA GLU A 48 -5.19 -3.49 -5.73
C GLU A 48 -4.48 -2.93 -6.97
N THR A 49 -5.19 -2.76 -8.09
CA THR A 49 -4.57 -2.43 -9.39
C THR A 49 -5.20 -1.22 -10.09
N ILE A 50 -4.46 -0.58 -10.99
CA ILE A 50 -4.97 0.52 -11.81
C ILE A 50 -6.14 0.07 -12.70
N ALA A 51 -6.09 -1.15 -13.23
CA ALA A 51 -7.19 -1.71 -14.01
C ALA A 51 -8.48 -1.79 -13.16
N GLU A 52 -8.38 -2.25 -11.91
CA GLU A 52 -9.52 -2.26 -10.98
C GLU A 52 -10.02 -0.85 -10.66
N LEU A 53 -9.14 0.15 -10.59
CA LEU A 53 -9.51 1.56 -10.40
C LEU A 53 -10.29 2.11 -11.60
N GLU A 54 -9.85 1.78 -12.82
CA GLU A 54 -10.46 2.26 -14.06
C GLU A 54 -11.82 1.60 -14.34
N ASP A 55 -11.98 0.34 -13.95
CA ASP A 55 -13.24 -0.40 -14.06
C ASP A 55 -14.22 -0.08 -12.89
N LEU A 56 -13.79 0.74 -11.92
CA LEU A 56 -14.55 0.99 -10.72
C LEU A 56 -15.75 1.92 -10.98
N THR A 57 -16.95 1.43 -10.67
CA THR A 57 -18.15 2.26 -10.64
C THR A 57 -18.30 2.90 -9.26
N ILE A 58 -18.34 4.24 -9.25
CA ILE A 58 -18.62 5.07 -8.07
C ILE A 58 -19.89 5.86 -8.34
N GLU A 59 -20.87 5.77 -7.44
CA GLU A 59 -22.17 6.44 -7.55
C GLU A 59 -22.20 7.78 -6.79
N SER A 60 -21.35 7.92 -5.77
CA SER A 60 -21.24 9.17 -4.98
C SER A 60 -20.42 10.24 -5.70
N GLU A 61 -20.89 11.49 -5.64
CA GLU A 61 -20.10 12.67 -6.05
C GLU A 61 -18.88 12.90 -5.13
N SER A 62 -18.92 12.37 -3.91
CA SER A 62 -17.85 12.51 -2.91
C SER A 62 -17.02 11.23 -2.81
N VAL A 63 -15.79 11.30 -3.31
CA VAL A 63 -14.87 10.14 -3.34
C VAL A 63 -13.69 10.38 -2.41
N ALA A 64 -13.30 9.37 -1.65
CA ALA A 64 -12.11 9.37 -0.81
C ALA A 64 -11.14 8.28 -1.25
N LEU A 65 -9.85 8.60 -1.32
CA LEU A 65 -8.78 7.61 -1.53
C LEU A 65 -8.00 7.43 -0.24
N ILE A 66 -7.90 6.18 0.21
CA ILE A 66 -7.22 5.79 1.44
C ILE A 66 -6.31 4.59 1.13
N ALA A 67 -5.14 4.52 1.78
CA ALA A 67 -4.14 3.49 1.50
C ALA A 67 -3.93 2.53 2.68
N GLN A 68 -3.55 1.30 2.36
CA GLN A 68 -2.94 0.38 3.32
C GLN A 68 -1.57 0.91 3.77
N THR A 69 -1.26 0.75 5.06
CA THR A 69 -0.09 1.38 5.70
C THR A 69 1.27 0.84 5.22
N THR A 70 1.28 -0.27 4.48
CA THR A 70 2.47 -1.04 4.10
C THR A 70 2.72 -1.14 2.60
N LEU A 71 1.98 -0.38 1.77
CA LEU A 71 2.18 -0.36 0.32
C LEU A 71 3.57 0.17 -0.08
N ALA A 72 4.02 -0.20 -1.29
CA ALA A 72 5.15 0.46 -1.91
C ALA A 72 4.80 1.91 -2.24
N LEU A 73 5.70 2.85 -1.94
CA LEU A 73 5.45 4.28 -2.14
C LEU A 73 5.22 4.62 -3.62
N ASP A 74 5.89 3.92 -4.54
CA ASP A 74 5.69 4.15 -5.98
C ASP A 74 4.33 3.66 -6.43
N GLU A 75 3.87 2.49 -5.95
CA GLU A 75 2.55 1.96 -6.27
C GLU A 75 1.45 2.88 -5.74
N TRP A 76 1.62 3.39 -4.51
CA TRP A 76 0.71 4.37 -3.94
C TRP A 76 0.65 5.66 -4.78
N ARG A 77 1.80 6.18 -5.22
CA ARG A 77 1.85 7.40 -6.05
C ARG A 77 1.14 7.21 -7.38
N GLU A 78 1.42 6.11 -8.06
CA GLU A 78 0.80 5.79 -9.35
C GLU A 78 -0.72 5.69 -9.24
N MET A 79 -1.21 5.01 -8.20
CA MET A 79 -2.66 4.92 -7.92
C MET A 79 -3.27 6.27 -7.54
N ALA A 80 -2.58 7.06 -6.71
CA ALA A 80 -3.07 8.37 -6.27
C ALA A 80 -3.15 9.38 -7.43
N ASP A 81 -2.14 9.40 -8.30
CA ASP A 81 -2.11 10.26 -9.49
C ASP A 81 -3.25 9.86 -10.43
N ARG A 82 -3.39 8.56 -10.73
CA ARG A 82 -4.47 8.07 -11.60
C ARG A 82 -5.87 8.32 -11.03
N ALA A 83 -6.06 8.09 -9.72
CA ALA A 83 -7.34 8.37 -9.07
C ALA A 83 -7.68 9.86 -9.09
N SER A 84 -6.69 10.74 -8.96
CA SER A 84 -6.90 12.19 -9.01
C SER A 84 -7.32 12.67 -10.41
N GLU A 85 -6.85 12.00 -11.47
CA GLU A 85 -7.31 12.24 -12.84
C GLU A 85 -8.76 11.78 -13.06
N LEU A 86 -9.11 10.60 -12.54
CA LEU A 86 -10.45 10.02 -12.70
C LEU A 86 -11.51 10.74 -11.84
N TYR A 87 -11.10 11.24 -10.67
CA TYR A 87 -11.99 11.87 -9.69
C TYR A 87 -11.46 13.27 -9.32
N PRO A 88 -11.81 14.33 -10.06
CA PRO A 88 -11.26 15.68 -9.83
C PRO A 88 -11.56 16.28 -8.43
N SER A 89 -12.59 15.79 -7.75
CA SER A 89 -12.95 16.19 -6.37
C SER A 89 -12.50 15.17 -5.31
N LEU A 90 -11.50 14.33 -5.62
CA LEU A 90 -11.01 13.29 -4.74
C LEU A 90 -10.48 13.86 -3.43
N TRP A 91 -11.00 13.34 -2.32
CA TRP A 91 -10.43 13.60 -1.01
C TRP A 91 -9.30 12.63 -0.72
N MET A 92 -8.19 13.16 -0.20
CA MET A 92 -7.09 12.38 0.35
C MET A 92 -6.71 12.91 1.74
N PRO A 93 -6.18 12.07 2.63
CA PRO A 93 -5.66 12.54 3.90
C PRO A 93 -4.45 13.46 3.67
N GLY A 94 -4.39 14.58 4.40
CA GLY A 94 -3.30 15.55 4.26
C GLY A 94 -1.92 15.03 4.68
N LYS A 95 -1.87 13.88 5.38
CA LYS A 95 -0.66 13.08 5.62
C LYS A 95 -0.92 11.68 5.07
N SER A 96 0.09 11.11 4.40
CA SER A 96 0.02 9.75 3.85
C SER A 96 -0.39 8.72 4.91
N ASP A 97 -1.16 7.73 4.47
CA ASP A 97 -1.52 6.57 5.28
C ASP A 97 -0.40 5.55 5.38
N LEU A 98 0.59 5.59 4.47
CA LEU A 98 1.79 4.78 4.59
C LEU A 98 2.53 5.18 5.87
N CYS A 99 2.75 4.20 6.75
CA CYS A 99 3.36 4.48 8.03
C CYS A 99 4.83 4.88 7.88
N PHE A 100 5.34 5.64 8.85
CA PHE A 100 6.75 6.07 8.84
C PHE A 100 7.72 4.88 8.76
N ALA A 101 7.36 3.74 9.34
CA ALA A 101 8.21 2.56 9.32
C ALA A 101 8.30 1.93 7.92
N THR A 102 7.22 2.01 7.12
CA THR A 102 7.19 1.60 5.71
C THR A 102 8.05 2.55 4.88
N THR A 103 7.79 3.86 4.98
CA THR A 103 8.48 4.85 4.14
C THR A 103 9.97 4.97 4.48
N ASN A 104 10.36 4.87 5.75
CA ASN A 104 11.77 4.90 6.16
C ASN A 104 12.54 3.68 5.61
N ARG A 105 11.98 2.46 5.69
CA ARG A 105 12.66 1.26 5.19
C ARG A 105 12.76 1.26 3.67
N GLN A 106 11.72 1.71 2.96
CA GLN A 106 11.77 1.84 1.51
C GLN A 106 12.76 2.93 1.07
N SER A 107 12.86 4.04 1.80
CA SER A 107 13.90 5.03 1.55
C SER A 107 15.29 4.41 1.74
N ALA A 108 15.52 3.71 2.85
CA ALA A 108 16.80 3.05 3.11
C ALA A 108 17.19 2.06 2.00
N ILE A 109 16.27 1.17 1.59
CA ILE A 109 16.59 0.17 0.57
C ILE A 109 16.85 0.79 -0.81
N ARG A 110 16.24 1.93 -1.15
CA ARG A 110 16.57 2.67 -2.38
C ARG A 110 18.01 3.16 -2.41
N HIS A 111 18.57 3.52 -1.26
CA HIS A 111 19.96 3.98 -1.18
C HIS A 111 20.94 2.81 -1.07
N LEU A 112 20.54 1.72 -0.42
CA LEU A 112 21.43 0.57 -0.16
C LEU A 112 21.51 -0.40 -1.34
N ALA A 113 20.39 -0.69 -2.01
CA ALA A 113 20.33 -1.72 -3.06
C ALA A 113 21.24 -1.43 -4.27
N PRO A 114 21.41 -0.18 -4.74
CA PRO A 114 22.35 0.13 -5.83
C PRO A 114 23.83 -0.06 -5.45
N LEU A 115 24.15 -0.10 -4.15
CA LEU A 115 25.52 -0.25 -3.65
C LEU A 115 25.90 -1.72 -3.38
N ALA A 116 24.95 -2.63 -3.49
CA ALA A 116 25.12 -4.04 -3.17
C ALA A 116 25.07 -4.92 -4.43
N GLN A 117 25.90 -5.95 -4.48
CA GLN A 117 25.84 -7.00 -5.51
C GLN A 117 24.66 -7.95 -5.30
N THR A 118 24.28 -8.11 -4.03
CA THR A 118 23.11 -8.89 -3.62
C THR A 118 22.40 -8.19 -2.46
N THR A 119 21.10 -7.98 -2.59
CA THR A 119 20.21 -7.49 -1.53
C THR A 119 19.37 -8.63 -1.00
N ILE A 120 19.47 -8.93 0.30
CA ILE A 120 18.69 -9.96 0.97
C ILE A 120 17.68 -9.29 1.90
N ILE A 121 16.40 -9.56 1.66
CA ILE A 121 15.27 -9.02 2.44
C ILE A 121 14.73 -10.16 3.29
N ILE A 122 14.79 -10.01 4.60
CA ILE A 122 14.29 -11.03 5.53
C ILE A 122 12.82 -10.76 5.81
N GLY A 123 11.94 -11.68 5.43
CA GLY A 123 10.51 -11.47 5.54
C GLY A 123 9.67 -12.52 4.83
N SER A 124 8.48 -12.76 5.38
CA SER A 124 7.57 -13.77 4.87
C SER A 124 6.86 -13.40 3.59
N GLN A 125 6.49 -14.44 2.82
CA GLN A 125 5.77 -14.28 1.55
C GLN A 125 4.41 -13.62 1.68
N ASN A 126 3.81 -13.61 2.87
CA ASN A 126 2.55 -12.94 3.16
C ASN A 126 2.72 -11.54 3.81
N SER A 127 3.96 -11.06 3.99
CA SER A 127 4.20 -9.75 4.59
C SER A 127 4.23 -8.65 3.54
N SER A 128 3.15 -7.87 3.48
CA SER A 128 2.98 -6.71 2.58
C SER A 128 4.19 -5.76 2.58
N ASN A 129 4.72 -5.41 3.76
CA ASN A 129 5.90 -4.54 3.85
C ASN A 129 7.15 -5.18 3.21
N THR A 130 7.35 -6.50 3.37
CA THR A 130 8.56 -7.16 2.84
C THR A 130 8.47 -7.35 1.33
N ILE A 131 7.27 -7.60 0.80
CA ILE A 131 6.97 -7.58 -0.63
C ILE A 131 7.24 -6.17 -1.19
N ALA A 132 6.77 -5.12 -0.50
CA ALA A 132 7.02 -3.74 -0.92
C ALA A 132 8.52 -3.41 -0.96
N LEU A 133 9.32 -3.87 0.01
CA LEU A 133 10.77 -3.71 -0.01
C LEU A 133 11.41 -4.44 -1.21
N GLU A 134 10.97 -5.66 -1.51
CA GLU A 134 11.45 -6.43 -2.66
C GLU A 134 11.17 -5.71 -3.98
N LYS A 135 9.93 -5.24 -4.15
CA LYS A 135 9.52 -4.45 -5.32
C LYS A 135 10.34 -3.17 -5.46
N VAL A 136 10.54 -2.42 -4.37
CA VAL A 136 11.33 -1.19 -4.38
C VAL A 136 12.80 -1.47 -4.72
N ALA A 137 13.41 -2.51 -4.15
CA ALA A 137 14.79 -2.89 -4.46
C ALA A 137 14.95 -3.23 -5.95
N LYS A 138 14.08 -4.09 -6.49
CA LYS A 138 14.08 -4.48 -7.91
C LYS A 138 13.89 -3.30 -8.87
N LYS A 139 13.29 -2.20 -8.44
CA LYS A 139 13.13 -0.98 -9.25
C LYS A 139 14.40 -0.10 -9.31
N VAL A 140 15.34 -0.25 -8.39
CA VAL A 140 16.50 0.66 -8.27
C VAL A 140 17.85 -0.01 -8.56
N THR A 141 17.87 -1.33 -8.75
CA THR A 141 19.10 -2.07 -9.06
C THR A 141 18.81 -3.26 -9.96
N ASP A 142 19.74 -3.55 -10.87
CA ASP A 142 19.77 -4.79 -11.66
C ASP A 142 20.50 -5.93 -10.91
N ALA A 143 21.07 -5.63 -9.73
CA ALA A 143 21.73 -6.59 -8.88
C ALA A 143 20.75 -7.62 -8.31
N ARG A 144 21.28 -8.72 -7.77
CA ARG A 144 20.46 -9.83 -7.26
C ARG A 144 19.63 -9.37 -6.06
N VAL A 145 18.31 -9.56 -6.10
CA VAL A 145 17.40 -9.29 -4.96
C VAL A 145 16.74 -10.59 -4.55
N LEU A 146 16.94 -10.98 -3.29
CA LEU A 146 16.37 -12.18 -2.69
C LEU A 146 15.48 -11.79 -1.50
N ARG A 147 14.36 -12.49 -1.35
CA ARG A 147 13.55 -12.41 -0.14
C ARG A 147 13.44 -13.79 0.49
N VAL A 148 13.78 -13.88 1.77
CA VAL A 148 13.89 -15.15 2.51
C VAL A 148 13.20 -15.06 3.87
N ASN A 149 12.56 -16.13 4.33
CA ASN A 149 12.03 -16.22 5.69
C ASN A 149 13.14 -16.48 6.72
N SER A 150 14.15 -17.25 6.32
CA SER A 150 15.19 -17.74 7.21
C SER A 150 16.48 -18.02 6.46
N ALA A 151 17.57 -18.23 7.20
CA ALA A 151 18.88 -18.49 6.63
C ALA A 151 18.94 -19.76 5.76
N SER A 152 18.07 -20.75 5.99
CA SER A 152 18.04 -21.99 5.20
C SER A 152 17.44 -21.83 3.80
N GLU A 153 16.83 -20.68 3.50
CA GLU A 153 16.35 -20.36 2.16
C GLU A 153 17.40 -19.59 1.33
N LEU A 154 18.56 -19.30 1.91
CA LEU A 154 19.65 -18.70 1.16
C LEU A 154 20.20 -19.72 0.15
N PRO A 155 20.42 -19.30 -1.10
CA PRO A 155 21.04 -20.15 -2.09
C PRO A 155 22.54 -20.33 -1.77
N ASP A 156 23.10 -21.47 -2.19
CA ASP A 156 24.46 -21.89 -1.84
C ASP A 156 25.58 -21.24 -2.70
N ASP A 157 25.21 -20.33 -3.62
CA ASP A 157 26.11 -19.68 -4.59
C ASP A 157 26.66 -18.32 -4.14
#